data_AF-A0AAN7UC22-F1
#
_entry.id   AF-A0AAN7UC22-F1
#
_cell.length_a   1.000
_cell.length_b   1.000
_cell.length_c   1.000
_cell.angle_alpha   90.00
_cell.angle_beta   90.00
_cell.angle_gamma   90.00
#
_symmetry.space_group_name_H-M   'P 1'
#
loop_
_entity.id
_entity.type
_entity.pdbx_description
1 polymer ?
#
loop_
_entity_poly.entity_id
_entity_poly.type
_entity_poly.pdbx_seq_one_letter_code
_entity_poly.pdbx_strand_id
1 'polypeptide(L)'
;MVHFLKPQEDLTLDWRPLWKDIKTIVLPAEAPSHTATLRRGLKGLWKLCLHAQSYFDPKERYAMLQEILPYFSTSDLSDGFIVLGVLNVLMPTAPAPPTEPLSQPSNFLPTFFHLWSLVSRSKVVDSTLLDIFSRLARDYLSCVHVPFGEHGIYTREQSDLIFTAVLRLTDIPVGQANPRTATSTIQLAWPCF
;
A
#
# COMPACT_ATOMS: atom_id res chain seq x y z
N MET A 1 -18.81 18.44 24.47
CA MET A 1 -18.32 17.10 24.06
C MET A 1 -18.40 17.09 22.54
N VAL A 2 -17.27 17.04 21.84
CA VAL A 2 -17.29 17.00 20.37
C VAL A 2 -17.69 15.58 19.98
N HIS A 3 -18.91 15.40 19.46
CA HIS A 3 -19.34 14.13 18.88
C HIS A 3 -18.60 13.95 17.55
N PHE A 4 -17.56 13.11 17.54
CA PHE A 4 -16.92 12.70 16.31
C PHE A 4 -17.84 11.71 15.59
N LEU A 5 -18.08 11.93 14.30
CA LEU A 5 -18.78 10.98 13.45
C LEU A 5 -17.98 9.68 13.41
N LYS A 6 -18.62 8.58 13.78
CA LYS A 6 -18.04 7.26 13.63
C LYS A 6 -18.09 6.82 12.17
N PRO A 7 -16.96 6.44 11.56
CA PRO A 7 -16.97 5.96 10.18
C PRO A 7 -17.85 4.71 10.04
N GLN A 8 -18.56 4.58 8.91
CA GLN A 8 -19.48 3.47 8.58
C GLN A 8 -20.74 3.33 9.45
N GLU A 9 -20.75 3.85 10.67
CA GLU A 9 -21.93 3.89 11.54
C GLU A 9 -22.75 5.17 11.30
N ASP A 10 -22.10 6.34 11.38
CA ASP A 10 -22.77 7.64 11.32
C ASP A 10 -22.71 8.27 9.92
N LEU A 11 -21.68 7.93 9.13
CA LEU A 11 -21.44 8.51 7.81
C LEU A 11 -20.71 7.52 6.90
N THR A 12 -21.22 7.41 5.67
CA THR A 12 -20.57 6.75 4.54
C THR A 12 -20.50 7.72 3.37
N LEU A 13 -19.32 7.87 2.77
CA LEU A 13 -19.05 8.76 1.64
C LEU A 13 -18.85 7.95 0.36
N ASP A 14 -19.31 8.50 -0.78
CA ASP A 14 -18.97 7.96 -2.10
C ASP A 14 -17.55 8.41 -2.49
N TRP A 15 -16.74 7.47 -2.95
CA TRP A 15 -15.34 7.69 -3.34
C TRP A 15 -15.22 8.20 -4.78
N ARG A 16 -16.23 7.96 -5.63
CA ARG A 16 -16.19 8.30 -7.07
C ARG A 16 -15.97 9.78 -7.38
N PRO A 17 -16.56 10.75 -6.65
CA PRO A 17 -16.30 12.17 -6.91
C PRO A 17 -14.82 12.53 -6.71
N LEU A 18 -14.20 12.02 -5.64
CA LEU A 18 -12.77 12.26 -5.38
C LEU A 18 -11.91 11.59 -6.44
N TRP A 19 -12.26 10.37 -6.86
CA TRP A 19 -11.55 9.70 -7.94
C TRP A 19 -11.65 10.46 -9.26
N LYS A 20 -12.84 10.96 -9.62
CA LYS A 20 -13.04 11.78 -10.83
C LYS A 20 -12.15 13.01 -10.82
N ASP A 21 -12.08 13.72 -9.69
CA ASP A 21 -11.23 14.91 -9.56
C ASP A 21 -9.75 14.55 -9.65
N ILE A 22 -9.29 13.53 -8.93
CA ILE A 22 -7.91 13.05 -8.99
C ILE A 22 -7.52 12.67 -10.42
N LYS A 23 -8.38 11.89 -11.09
CA LYS A 23 -8.15 11.37 -12.44
C LYS A 23 -7.78 12.48 -13.43
N THR A 24 -8.49 13.60 -13.41
CA THR A 24 -8.22 14.76 -14.29
C THR A 24 -6.91 15.49 -14.00
N ILE A 25 -6.32 15.27 -12.83
CA ILE A 25 -5.09 15.95 -12.38
C ILE A 25 -3.87 15.07 -12.61
N VAL A 26 -3.99 13.77 -12.31
CA VAL A 26 -2.84 12.86 -12.27
C VAL A 26 -2.65 12.10 -13.58
N LEU A 27 -3.69 11.82 -14.35
CA LEU A 27 -3.58 11.07 -15.61
C LEU A 27 -3.37 12.02 -16.79
N PRO A 28 -2.23 11.94 -17.50
CA PRO A 28 -1.95 12.83 -18.63
C PRO A 28 -2.98 12.75 -19.75
N ALA A 29 -3.53 11.56 -20.01
CA ALA A 29 -4.53 11.32 -21.06
C ALA A 29 -5.90 11.99 -20.76
N GLU A 30 -6.20 12.22 -19.49
CA GLU A 30 -7.49 12.78 -19.02
C GLU A 30 -7.36 14.27 -18.63
N ALA A 31 -6.15 14.83 -18.71
CA ALA A 31 -5.83 16.15 -18.21
C ALA A 31 -6.11 17.24 -19.27
N PRO A 32 -6.93 18.26 -18.99
CA PRO A 32 -7.14 19.38 -19.90
C PRO A 32 -5.88 20.24 -20.06
N SER A 33 -5.76 20.95 -21.18
CA SER A 33 -4.56 21.71 -21.60
C SER A 33 -4.07 22.78 -20.60
N HIS A 34 -4.88 23.15 -19.59
CA HIS A 34 -4.60 24.21 -18.61
C HIS A 34 -4.50 23.70 -17.15
N THR A 35 -3.84 22.57 -16.91
CA THR A 35 -3.76 21.90 -15.58
C THR A 35 -2.76 22.48 -14.57
N ALA A 36 -1.98 23.50 -14.92
CA ALA A 36 -0.94 24.05 -14.03
C ALA A 36 -1.48 24.59 -12.68
N THR A 37 -2.71 25.08 -12.65
CA THR A 37 -3.36 25.56 -11.41
C THR A 37 -3.94 24.42 -10.58
N LEU A 38 -4.42 23.34 -11.22
CA LEU A 38 -4.99 22.17 -10.55
C LEU A 38 -3.92 21.36 -9.80
N ARG A 39 -2.70 21.25 -10.36
CA ARG A 39 -1.58 20.56 -9.69
C ARG A 39 -1.17 21.19 -8.36
N ARG A 40 -1.41 22.49 -8.15
CA ARG A 40 -1.15 23.17 -6.87
C ARG A 40 -2.04 22.67 -5.72
N GLY A 41 -3.24 22.15 -6.05
CA GLY A 41 -4.19 21.60 -5.07
C GLY A 41 -3.96 20.12 -4.72
N LEU A 42 -3.14 19.39 -5.47
CA LEU A 42 -3.02 17.93 -5.35
C LEU A 42 -2.61 17.46 -3.94
N LYS A 43 -1.71 18.17 -3.27
CA LYS A 43 -1.32 17.84 -1.88
C LYS A 43 -2.48 17.97 -0.89
N GLY A 44 -3.35 18.96 -1.08
CA GLY A 44 -4.56 19.13 -0.27
C GLY A 44 -5.57 18.02 -0.56
N LEU A 45 -5.75 17.70 -1.84
CA LEU A 45 -6.63 16.61 -2.28
C LEU A 45 -6.18 15.25 -1.74
N TRP A 46 -4.88 14.94 -1.73
CA TRP A 46 -4.35 13.71 -1.13
C TRP A 46 -4.62 13.62 0.37
N LYS A 47 -4.46 14.73 1.11
CA LYS A 47 -4.81 14.77 2.53
C LYS A 47 -6.31 14.54 2.73
N LEU A 48 -7.14 15.17 1.90
CA LEU A 48 -8.59 14.97 1.95
C LEU A 48 -8.95 13.49 1.74
N CYS A 49 -8.34 12.84 0.75
CA CYS A 49 -8.56 11.41 0.49
C CYS A 49 -8.17 10.55 1.70
N LEU A 50 -6.99 10.79 2.29
CA LEU A 50 -6.55 10.06 3.49
C LEU A 50 -7.47 10.23 4.70
N HIS A 51 -8.14 11.38 4.84
CA HIS A 51 -9.15 11.58 5.89
C HIS A 51 -10.48 10.92 5.52
N ALA A 52 -10.90 11.04 4.27
CA ALA A 52 -12.15 10.51 3.76
C ALA A 52 -12.16 8.98 3.65
N GLN A 53 -11.00 8.32 3.45
CA GLN A 53 -10.90 6.88 3.22
C GLN A 53 -11.55 6.04 4.31
N SER A 54 -11.54 6.52 5.56
CA SER A 54 -12.17 5.83 6.70
C SER A 54 -13.69 5.76 6.57
N TYR A 55 -14.29 6.71 5.85
CA TYR A 55 -15.73 6.83 5.62
C TYR A 55 -16.18 6.19 4.29
N PHE A 56 -15.29 5.64 3.47
CA PHE A 56 -15.71 4.88 2.27
C PHE A 56 -16.09 3.46 2.64
N ASP A 57 -17.12 2.91 2.01
CA ASP A 57 -17.55 1.55 2.29
C ASP A 57 -16.44 0.54 1.92
N PRO A 58 -15.91 -0.25 2.87
CA PRO A 58 -14.96 -1.34 2.62
C PRO A 58 -15.37 -2.33 1.51
N LYS A 59 -16.68 -2.49 1.28
CA LYS A 59 -17.21 -3.36 0.23
C LYS A 59 -16.81 -2.90 -1.17
N GLU A 60 -16.64 -1.59 -1.37
CA GLU A 60 -16.32 -0.99 -2.67
C GLU A 60 -14.87 -1.27 -3.12
N ARG A 61 -13.99 -1.86 -2.30
CA ARG A 61 -12.58 -2.13 -2.68
C ARG A 61 -12.45 -2.81 -4.03
N TYR A 62 -13.24 -3.86 -4.27
CA TYR A 62 -13.20 -4.58 -5.53
C TYR A 62 -13.58 -3.68 -6.70
N ALA A 63 -14.63 -2.87 -6.57
CA ALA A 63 -15.04 -1.91 -7.58
C ALA A 63 -13.95 -0.83 -7.82
N MET A 64 -13.31 -0.34 -6.76
CA MET A 64 -12.19 0.60 -6.86
C MET A 64 -11.02 0.00 -7.63
N LEU A 65 -10.65 -1.24 -7.33
CA LEU A 65 -9.61 -1.96 -8.08
C LEU A 65 -9.99 -2.11 -9.56
N GLN A 66 -11.22 -2.51 -9.86
CA GLN A 66 -11.69 -2.64 -11.26
C GLN A 66 -11.62 -1.31 -12.02
N GLU A 67 -11.88 -0.18 -11.36
CA GLU A 67 -11.86 1.13 -12.03
C GLU A 67 -10.45 1.74 -12.14
N ILE A 68 -9.58 1.49 -11.15
CA ILE A 68 -8.26 2.12 -11.08
C ILE A 68 -7.18 1.29 -11.77
N LEU A 69 -7.22 -0.04 -11.67
CA LEU A 69 -6.20 -0.94 -12.24
C LEU A 69 -6.01 -0.81 -13.76
N PRO A 70 -7.03 -0.52 -14.60
CA PRO A 70 -6.83 -0.38 -16.05
C PRO A 70 -5.83 0.71 -16.44
N TYR A 71 -5.56 1.67 -15.55
CA TYR A 71 -4.56 2.72 -15.76
C TYR A 71 -3.14 2.30 -15.38
N PHE A 72 -2.96 1.09 -14.81
CA PHE A 72 -1.64 0.60 -14.47
C PHE A 72 -0.91 0.11 -15.72
N SER A 73 0.25 0.69 -15.99
CA SER A 73 1.13 0.29 -17.09
C SER A 73 2.53 0.01 -16.58
N THR A 74 3.15 -1.05 -17.10
CA THR A 74 4.59 -1.31 -16.91
C THR A 74 5.43 -0.69 -18.02
N SER A 75 4.81 -0.26 -19.12
CA SER A 75 5.49 0.43 -20.23
C SER A 75 5.77 1.89 -19.90
N ASP A 76 4.88 2.53 -19.14
CA ASP A 76 5.12 3.86 -18.55
C ASP A 76 5.12 3.73 -17.02
N LEU A 77 6.31 3.82 -16.43
CA LEU A 77 6.47 3.72 -14.98
C LEU A 77 5.72 4.83 -14.23
N SER A 78 5.51 6.00 -14.85
CA SER A 78 4.81 7.11 -14.22
C SER A 78 3.36 6.75 -13.89
N ASP A 79 2.67 6.06 -14.81
CA ASP A 79 1.31 5.55 -14.61
C ASP A 79 1.27 4.53 -13.46
N GLY A 80 2.26 3.65 -13.39
CA GLY A 80 2.42 2.71 -12.27
C GLY A 80 2.54 3.40 -10.91
N PHE A 81 3.38 4.44 -10.81
CA PHE A 81 3.50 5.23 -9.58
C PHE A 81 2.21 5.97 -9.23
N ILE A 82 1.52 6.53 -10.22
CA ILE A 82 0.26 7.24 -10.02
C ILE A 82 -0.80 6.28 -9.47
N VAL A 83 -1.01 5.13 -10.11
CA VAL A 83 -2.00 4.14 -9.68
C VAL A 83 -1.72 3.67 -8.25
N LEU A 84 -0.47 3.34 -7.92
CA LEU A 84 -0.10 2.93 -6.56
C LEU A 84 -0.33 4.05 -5.54
N GLY A 85 -0.02 5.29 -5.88
CA GLY A 85 -0.30 6.45 -5.03
C GLY A 85 -1.80 6.68 -4.80
N VAL A 86 -2.61 6.58 -5.84
CA VAL A 86 -4.07 6.67 -5.77
C VAL A 86 -4.64 5.57 -4.87
N LEU A 87 -4.24 4.32 -5.09
CA LEU A 87 -4.71 3.19 -4.28
C LEU A 87 -4.32 3.38 -2.81
N ASN A 88 -3.12 3.89 -2.53
CA ASN A 88 -2.68 4.14 -1.15
C ASN A 88 -3.57 5.14 -0.42
N VAL A 89 -4.01 6.22 -1.06
CA VAL A 89 -4.73 7.31 -0.39
C VAL A 89 -6.25 7.23 -0.46
N LEU A 90 -6.81 6.52 -1.45
CA LEU A 90 -8.25 6.35 -1.59
C LEU A 90 -8.77 5.05 -1.00
N MET A 91 -8.01 3.96 -1.03
CA MET A 91 -8.58 2.65 -0.69
C MET A 91 -8.93 2.55 0.81
N PRO A 92 -10.17 2.15 1.15
CA PRO A 92 -10.54 1.94 2.55
C PRO A 92 -9.80 0.74 3.13
N THR A 93 -9.28 0.87 4.34
CA THR A 93 -8.50 -0.17 5.04
C THR A 93 -9.28 -0.93 6.11
N ALA A 94 -10.46 -0.43 6.53
CA ALA A 94 -11.31 -1.06 7.54
C ALA A 94 -11.87 -2.43 7.08
N PRO A 95 -12.09 -3.43 7.93
CA PRO A 95 -12.57 -4.75 7.50
C PRO A 95 -13.86 -4.70 6.68
N ALA A 96 -13.91 -5.41 5.54
CA ALA A 96 -15.15 -5.57 4.80
C ALA A 96 -16.08 -6.58 5.49
N PRO A 97 -17.41 -6.44 5.38
CA PRO A 97 -18.33 -7.45 5.90
C PRO A 97 -18.08 -8.85 5.30
N PRO A 98 -18.35 -9.92 6.06
CA PRO A 98 -18.15 -11.30 5.60
C PRO A 98 -18.91 -11.66 4.31
N THR A 99 -19.98 -10.90 4.00
CA THR A 99 -20.81 -11.10 2.81
C THR A 99 -20.10 -10.70 1.51
N GLU A 100 -19.02 -9.93 1.58
CA GLU A 100 -18.26 -9.48 0.41
C GLU A 100 -16.90 -10.19 0.31
N PRO A 101 -16.84 -11.41 -0.25
CA PRO A 101 -15.61 -12.19 -0.30
C PRO A 101 -14.52 -11.50 -1.13
N LEU A 102 -14.87 -10.83 -2.23
CA LEU A 102 -13.92 -10.18 -3.13
C LEU A 102 -13.18 -9.00 -2.50
N SER A 103 -13.74 -8.42 -1.43
CA SER A 103 -13.15 -7.30 -0.68
C SER A 103 -12.39 -7.77 0.57
N GLN A 104 -12.21 -9.09 0.74
CA GLN A 104 -11.43 -9.70 1.81
C GLN A 104 -9.93 -9.75 1.48
N PRO A 105 -9.03 -9.70 2.48
CA PRO A 105 -7.58 -9.66 2.28
C PRO A 105 -7.04 -10.77 1.37
N SER A 106 -7.59 -11.98 1.48
CA SER A 106 -7.20 -13.13 0.66
C SER A 106 -7.40 -12.91 -0.84
N ASN A 107 -8.36 -12.06 -1.24
CA ASN A 107 -8.67 -11.80 -2.64
C ASN A 107 -7.91 -10.58 -3.19
N PHE A 108 -7.81 -9.49 -2.43
CA PHE A 108 -7.21 -8.25 -2.96
C PHE A 108 -5.72 -8.08 -2.64
N LEU A 109 -5.20 -8.63 -1.53
CA LEU A 109 -3.77 -8.49 -1.19
C LEU A 109 -2.86 -9.08 -2.28
N PRO A 110 -3.14 -10.26 -2.88
CA PRO A 110 -2.31 -10.80 -3.96
C PRO A 110 -2.13 -9.80 -5.10
N THR A 111 -3.13 -8.99 -5.42
CA THR A 111 -3.02 -7.92 -6.43
C THR A 111 -1.99 -6.88 -6.03
N PHE A 112 -2.01 -6.37 -4.79
CA PHE A 112 -1.02 -5.41 -4.32
C PHE A 112 0.41 -5.96 -4.34
N PHE A 113 0.60 -7.20 -3.88
CA PHE A 113 1.90 -7.86 -3.93
C PHE A 113 2.37 -8.11 -5.37
N HIS A 114 1.45 -8.41 -6.28
CA HIS A 114 1.76 -8.52 -7.70
C HIS A 114 2.20 -7.17 -8.28
N LEU A 115 1.44 -6.09 -8.03
CA LEU A 115 1.82 -4.73 -8.46
C LEU A 115 3.19 -4.33 -7.91
N TRP A 116 3.48 -4.67 -6.65
CA TRP A 116 4.79 -4.43 -6.04
C TRP A 116 5.91 -5.12 -6.81
N SER A 117 5.70 -6.37 -7.21
CA SER A 117 6.69 -7.14 -7.98
C SER A 117 6.97 -6.53 -9.36
N LEU A 118 5.96 -5.92 -9.98
CA LEU A 118 6.07 -5.28 -11.29
C LEU A 118 6.85 -3.96 -11.25
N VAL A 119 6.78 -3.22 -10.14
CA VAL A 119 7.46 -1.92 -9.96
C VAL A 119 8.62 -2.04 -8.94
N SER A 120 9.33 -3.17 -8.98
CA SER A 120 10.35 -3.49 -7.99
C SER A 120 11.54 -2.51 -8.01
N ARG A 121 12.18 -2.31 -6.85
CA ARG A 121 13.38 -1.46 -6.60
C ARG A 121 13.16 0.05 -6.48
N SER A 122 11.93 0.53 -6.28
CA SER A 122 11.70 1.93 -5.93
C SER A 122 11.44 2.12 -4.44
N LYS A 123 12.28 2.91 -3.76
CA LYS A 123 12.08 3.29 -2.34
C LYS A 123 10.71 3.97 -2.12
N VAL A 124 10.19 4.67 -3.13
CA VAL A 124 8.89 5.34 -3.07
C VAL A 124 7.74 4.33 -3.11
N VAL A 125 7.85 3.29 -3.94
CA VAL A 125 6.84 2.22 -4.00
C VAL A 125 6.89 1.39 -2.72
N ASP A 126 8.08 1.04 -2.26
CA ASP A 126 8.27 0.30 -1.00
C ASP A 126 7.60 1.07 0.16
N SER A 127 7.86 2.37 0.30
CA SER A 127 7.24 3.16 1.37
C SER A 127 5.73 3.32 1.22
N THR A 128 5.23 3.49 -0.01
CA THR A 128 3.80 3.61 -0.31
C THR A 128 3.05 2.32 0.04
N LEU A 129 3.58 1.17 -0.36
CA LEU A 129 2.93 -0.11 -0.10
C LEU A 129 3.01 -0.51 1.38
N LEU A 130 4.15 -0.24 2.04
CA LEU A 130 4.26 -0.43 3.48
C LEU A 130 3.28 0.44 4.27
N ASP A 131 2.98 1.66 3.82
CA ASP A 131 1.98 2.53 4.45
C ASP A 131 0.56 1.93 4.41
N ILE A 132 0.07 1.48 3.24
CA ILE A 132 -1.24 0.82 3.17
C ILE A 132 -1.25 -0.52 3.91
N PHE A 133 -0.20 -1.33 3.81
CA PHE A 133 -0.12 -2.59 4.55
C PHE A 133 -0.14 -2.35 6.06
N SER A 134 0.61 -1.37 6.56
CA SER A 134 0.58 -1.03 7.99
C SER A 134 -0.81 -0.62 8.47
N ARG A 135 -1.56 0.14 7.66
CA ARG A 135 -2.94 0.55 7.97
C ARG A 135 -3.91 -0.64 7.91
N LEU A 136 -3.80 -1.50 6.91
CA LEU A 136 -4.58 -2.74 6.82
C LEU A 136 -4.33 -3.65 8.02
N ALA A 137 -3.06 -3.92 8.36
CA ALA A 137 -2.72 -4.75 9.50
C ALA A 137 -3.32 -4.21 10.80
N ARG A 138 -3.28 -2.88 11.00
CA ARG A 138 -3.86 -2.21 12.16
C ARG A 138 -5.38 -2.36 12.21
N ASP A 139 -6.06 -2.05 11.12
CA ASP A 139 -7.54 -2.00 11.10
C ASP A 139 -8.17 -3.39 11.20
N TYR A 140 -7.45 -4.43 10.77
CA TYR A 140 -7.90 -5.81 10.91
C TYR A 140 -7.67 -6.41 12.30
N LEU A 141 -6.99 -5.71 13.23
CA LEU A 141 -6.79 -6.21 14.61
C LEU A 141 -8.12 -6.42 15.36
N SER A 142 -9.13 -5.58 15.09
CA SER A 142 -10.46 -5.70 15.70
C SER A 142 -11.40 -6.62 14.92
N CYS A 143 -10.94 -7.22 13.82
CA CYS A 143 -11.76 -8.07 12.97
C CYS A 143 -11.86 -9.49 13.54
N VAL A 144 -13.09 -9.98 13.76
CA VAL A 144 -13.31 -11.33 14.31
C VAL A 144 -13.37 -12.41 13.23
N HIS A 145 -13.80 -12.07 12.02
CA HIS A 145 -14.10 -13.05 10.97
C HIS A 145 -12.93 -13.33 10.02
N VAL A 146 -11.87 -12.53 10.06
CA VAL A 146 -10.63 -12.79 9.32
C VAL A 146 -9.63 -13.44 10.27
N PRO A 147 -9.12 -14.64 9.95
CA PRO A 147 -8.18 -15.33 10.83
C PRO A 147 -6.89 -14.55 10.95
N PHE A 148 -6.44 -14.34 12.19
CA PHE A 148 -5.16 -13.72 12.50
C PHE A 148 -4.15 -14.81 12.86
N GLY A 149 -3.18 -15.06 11.98
CA GLY A 149 -2.15 -16.09 12.17
C GLY A 149 -0.82 -15.55 12.72
N GLU A 150 0.23 -16.37 12.65
CA GLU A 150 1.61 -15.99 13.00
C GLU A 150 2.12 -14.77 12.21
N HIS A 151 1.57 -14.59 11.01
CA HIS A 151 1.89 -13.53 10.06
C HIS A 151 0.76 -12.48 9.97
N GLY A 152 -0.12 -12.42 10.97
CA GLY A 152 -1.28 -11.53 10.99
C GLY A 152 -2.29 -11.88 9.89
N ILE A 153 -2.64 -10.88 9.07
CA ILE A 153 -3.50 -11.06 7.89
C ILE A 153 -2.73 -11.46 6.62
N TYR A 154 -1.41 -11.56 6.70
CA TYR A 154 -0.53 -11.86 5.57
C TYR A 154 -0.14 -13.33 5.55
N THR A 155 0.29 -13.81 4.38
CA THR A 155 0.99 -15.10 4.29
C THR A 155 2.45 -14.96 4.75
N ARG A 156 3.13 -16.10 4.92
CA ARG A 156 4.57 -16.13 5.21
C ARG A 156 5.36 -15.39 4.13
N GLU A 157 5.10 -15.70 2.87
CA GLU A 157 5.82 -15.15 1.71
C GLU A 157 5.59 -13.64 1.59
N GLN A 158 4.36 -13.18 1.86
CA GLN A 158 4.02 -11.76 1.90
C GLN A 158 4.76 -11.03 3.03
N SER A 159 4.84 -11.66 4.21
CA SER A 159 5.57 -11.11 5.35
C SER A 159 7.07 -11.03 5.06
N ASP A 160 7.67 -12.07 4.48
CA ASP A 160 9.08 -12.09 4.09
C ASP A 160 9.42 -10.94 3.12
N LEU A 161 8.53 -10.66 2.16
CA LEU A 161 8.69 -9.52 1.26
C LEU A 161 8.60 -8.17 1.99
N ILE A 162 7.63 -8.02 2.90
CA ILE A 162 7.49 -6.82 3.73
C ILE A 162 8.78 -6.57 4.52
N PHE A 163 9.30 -7.58 5.22
CA PHE A 163 10.54 -7.45 6.00
C PHE A 163 11.76 -7.17 5.11
N THR A 164 11.85 -7.81 3.95
CA THR A 164 12.91 -7.54 2.97
C THR A 164 12.88 -6.09 2.49
N ALA A 165 11.68 -5.52 2.25
CA ALA A 165 11.52 -4.13 1.87
C ALA A 165 11.89 -3.17 3.01
N VAL A 166 11.50 -3.48 4.25
CA VAL A 166 11.89 -2.70 5.43
C VAL A 166 13.42 -2.67 5.57
N LEU A 167 14.09 -3.80 5.46
CA LEU A 167 15.57 -3.87 5.52
C LEU A 167 16.20 -2.98 4.45
N ARG A 168 15.69 -3.04 3.21
CA ARG A 168 16.14 -2.20 2.09
C ARG A 168 15.96 -0.70 2.35
N LEU A 169 14.85 -0.31 2.99
CA LEU A 169 14.56 1.09 3.31
C LEU A 169 15.40 1.62 4.47
N THR A 170 15.75 0.77 5.42
CA THR A 170 16.62 1.15 6.56
C THR A 170 18.08 1.30 6.19
N ASP A 171 18.48 0.91 4.96
CA ASP A 171 19.86 0.89 4.47
C ASP A 171 20.84 0.21 5.46
N ILE A 172 20.34 -0.70 6.31
CA ILE A 172 21.17 -1.46 7.25
C ILE A 172 22.04 -2.41 6.43
N PRO A 173 23.37 -2.36 6.56
CA PRO A 173 24.26 -3.26 5.84
C PRO A 173 24.11 -4.69 6.38
N VAL A 174 23.20 -5.45 5.78
CA VAL A 174 23.07 -6.89 6.01
C VAL A 174 24.11 -7.61 5.14
N GLY A 175 25.31 -7.82 5.70
CA GLY A 175 26.39 -8.57 5.04
C GLY A 175 27.54 -7.71 4.51
N GLN A 176 28.27 -7.03 5.40
CA GLN A 176 29.70 -6.70 5.18
C GLN A 176 30.58 -7.66 6.00
N ALA A 177 30.24 -8.95 6.00
CA ALA A 177 31.23 -9.99 6.24
C ALA A 177 31.66 -10.49 4.86
N ASN A 178 32.65 -9.82 4.28
CA ASN A 178 33.33 -10.33 3.09
C ASN A 178 34.53 -11.14 3.61
N PRO A 179 34.47 -12.48 3.79
CA PRO A 179 35.65 -13.25 4.19
C PRO A 179 36.54 -13.49 2.96
N ARG A 180 37.05 -12.43 2.34
CA ARG A 180 37.99 -12.52 1.20
C ARG A 180 39.05 -11.43 1.22
N THR A 181 39.73 -11.30 2.36
CA THR A 181 41.18 -11.03 2.45
C THR A 181 41.65 -11.45 3.85
N ALA A 182 41.70 -12.75 4.09
CA ALA A 182 42.43 -13.33 5.23
C ALA A 182 43.00 -14.69 4.82
N THR A 183 43.78 -14.69 3.74
CA THR A 183 44.83 -15.67 3.47
C THR A 183 46.10 -14.81 3.49
N SER A 184 46.99 -14.83 4.47
CA SER A 184 47.53 -15.96 5.21
C SER A 184 48.11 -15.51 6.55
N THR A 185 48.16 -16.46 7.48
CA THR A 185 49.06 -16.59 8.65
C THR A 185 48.50 -16.20 10.03
N ILE A 186 48.65 -17.16 10.96
CA ILE A 186 48.40 -17.13 12.42
C ILE A 186 46.94 -17.52 12.79
N GLN A 187 46.56 -18.80 12.82
CA GLN A 187 46.87 -19.84 13.82
C GLN A 187 46.35 -19.51 15.24
N LEU A 188 45.50 -20.41 15.73
CA LEU A 188 45.07 -20.66 17.13
C LEU A 188 43.88 -19.86 17.68
N ALA A 189 42.67 -20.44 17.61
CA ALA A 189 42.01 -21.09 18.75
C ALA A 189 40.55 -21.49 18.42
N TRP A 190 40.29 -22.79 18.42
CA TRP A 190 38.98 -23.42 18.68
C TRP A 190 38.48 -23.08 20.11
N PRO A 191 37.28 -23.50 20.59
CA PRO A 191 36.17 -24.22 19.93
C PRO A 191 34.77 -23.65 20.24
N CYS A 192 33.79 -24.25 19.55
CA CYS A 192 32.41 -24.52 19.96
C CYS A 192 31.99 -24.21 21.41
N PHE A 193 30.90 -23.45 21.54
CA PHE A 193 29.71 -23.80 22.32
C PHE A 193 28.48 -23.31 21.56
#